data_AF-A0A7L4KAQ0-F1
#
_entry.id   AF-A0A7L4KAQ0-F1
#
_cell.length_a   1.000
_cell.length_b   1.000
_cell.length_c   1.000
_cell.angle_alpha   90.00
_cell.angle_beta   90.00
_cell.angle_gamma   90.00
#
_symmetry.space_group_name_H-M   'P 1'
#
loop_
_entity.id
_entity.type
_entity.pdbx_description
1 polymer ?
#
loop_
_entity_poly.entity_id
_entity_poly.type
_entity_poly.pdbx_seq_one_letter_code
_entity_poly.pdbx_strand_id
1 'polypeptide(L)'
;SADGNKVSDATLMEVLLMNDFKLVINNTAYSVSPPVKDKLSSEHATEVEDIKSLVHRLFVALHLEDHQIRKERELLQKLDRLKEELLPLEQMKARIMYSADAKTSRLLWVGLALMSTQGGALAWLTWWVYSWDIMEPVTYFITYGSAMAFYAYFVLTKQDYIYPDAKDRQFLHYFYRKSKKQHFNVERYNKLKEDLAEAEESLRRLRQPLHLRLPIQEISDKD
;
A
#
# COMPACT_ATOMS: atom_id res chain seq x y z
N SER A 1 -30.04 36.90 4.47
CA SER A 1 -30.35 37.98 3.52
C SER A 1 -31.15 39.07 4.22
N ALA A 2 -31.16 40.29 3.68
CA ALA A 2 -32.07 41.37 4.10
C ALA A 2 -33.55 40.91 4.12
N ASP A 3 -33.92 40.01 3.21
CA ASP A 3 -35.25 39.41 3.03
C ASP A 3 -35.64 38.36 4.09
N GLY A 4 -34.78 38.10 5.09
CA GLY A 4 -35.09 37.15 6.18
C GLY A 4 -34.73 35.70 5.90
N ASN A 5 -34.26 35.35 4.69
CA ASN A 5 -33.75 34.01 4.40
C ASN A 5 -32.38 33.76 5.07
N LYS A 6 -32.21 32.56 5.66
CA LYS A 6 -30.95 32.10 6.26
C LYS A 6 -29.91 31.91 5.15
N VAL A 7 -28.72 32.46 5.33
CA VAL A 7 -27.58 32.29 4.41
C VAL A 7 -26.90 30.96 4.73
N SER A 8 -26.42 30.25 3.70
CA SER A 8 -25.71 28.97 3.86
C SER A 8 -24.34 29.19 4.52
N ASP A 9 -23.89 28.26 5.35
CA ASP A 9 -22.58 28.31 6.03
C ASP A 9 -21.40 28.28 5.03
N ALA A 10 -21.62 27.77 3.82
CA ALA A 10 -20.62 27.73 2.76
C ALA A 10 -20.58 29.00 1.88
N THR A 11 -21.39 30.03 2.20
CA THR A 11 -21.43 31.26 1.41
C THR A 11 -20.14 32.04 1.63
N LEU A 12 -19.43 32.35 0.55
CA LEU A 12 -18.21 33.16 0.60
C LEU A 12 -18.49 34.52 1.27
N MET A 13 -17.61 34.89 2.20
CA MET A 13 -17.72 36.16 2.94
C MET A 13 -17.76 37.37 1.99
N GLU A 14 -17.07 37.29 0.87
CA GLU A 14 -17.08 38.34 -0.15
C GLU A 14 -18.46 38.58 -0.77
N VAL A 15 -19.22 37.50 -1.02
CA VAL A 15 -20.58 37.58 -1.56
C VAL A 15 -21.55 38.10 -0.49
N LEU A 16 -21.36 37.70 0.76
CA LEU A 16 -22.16 38.14 1.89
C LEU A 16 -22.00 39.65 2.17
N LEU A 17 -20.79 40.18 1.98
CA LEU A 17 -20.47 41.59 2.19
C LEU A 17 -20.87 42.50 1.01
N MET A 18 -21.38 41.95 -0.10
CA MET A 18 -21.88 42.78 -1.22
C MET A 18 -23.27 43.37 -0.96
N ASN A 19 -24.03 42.79 -0.02
CA ASN A 19 -25.40 43.20 0.28
C ASN A 19 -25.58 43.40 1.78
N ASP A 20 -26.59 44.18 2.14
CA ASP A 20 -27.01 44.32 3.54
C ASP A 20 -27.53 42.98 4.09
N PHE A 21 -27.14 42.65 5.32
CA PHE A 21 -27.53 41.41 5.96
C PHE A 21 -27.91 41.63 7.42
N LYS A 22 -28.75 40.71 7.95
CA LYS A 22 -29.13 40.67 9.35
C LYS A 22 -28.29 39.65 10.08
N LEU A 23 -27.59 40.09 11.14
CA LEU A 23 -26.83 39.24 12.04
C LEU A 23 -27.66 39.00 13.30
N VAL A 24 -27.99 37.75 13.60
CA VAL A 24 -28.79 37.39 14.80
C VAL A 24 -27.87 36.75 15.83
N ILE A 25 -27.69 37.41 16.99
CA ILE A 25 -26.90 36.91 18.12
C ILE A 25 -27.80 36.88 19.36
N ASN A 26 -27.91 35.71 20.00
CA ASN A 26 -28.68 35.52 21.24
C ASN A 26 -30.10 36.14 21.19
N ASN A 27 -30.86 35.85 20.13
CA ASN A 27 -32.21 36.37 19.88
C ASN A 27 -32.32 37.87 19.59
N THR A 28 -31.19 38.58 19.45
CA THR A 28 -31.11 39.99 19.07
C THR A 28 -30.71 40.10 17.60
N ALA A 29 -31.48 40.83 16.79
CA ALA A 29 -31.21 41.01 15.36
C ALA A 29 -30.56 42.37 15.10
N TYR A 30 -29.36 42.35 14.51
CA TYR A 30 -28.60 43.53 14.09
C TYR A 30 -28.64 43.66 12.57
N SER A 31 -29.00 44.83 12.06
CA SER A 31 -28.91 45.14 10.64
C SER A 31 -27.51 45.66 10.33
N VAL A 32 -26.76 44.94 9.52
CA VAL A 32 -25.39 45.29 9.13
C VAL A 32 -25.40 45.75 7.68
N SER A 33 -24.99 46.99 7.47
CA SER A 33 -24.78 47.58 6.14
C SER A 33 -23.27 47.70 5.90
N PRO A 34 -22.66 46.79 5.13
CA PRO A 34 -21.23 46.82 4.87
C PRO A 34 -20.82 48.05 4.07
N PRO A 35 -19.62 48.61 4.30
CA PRO A 35 -19.12 49.73 3.51
C PRO A 35 -18.92 49.29 2.06
N VAL A 36 -19.41 50.10 1.12
CA VAL A 36 -19.24 49.86 -0.31
C VAL A 36 -17.74 49.88 -0.62
N LYS A 37 -17.19 48.78 -1.14
CA LYS A 37 -15.80 48.75 -1.60
C LYS A 37 -15.64 49.81 -2.69
N ASP A 38 -14.74 50.77 -2.49
CA ASP A 38 -14.35 51.71 -3.54
C ASP A 38 -13.87 50.93 -4.76
N LYS A 39 -14.48 51.21 -5.92
CA LYS A 39 -13.99 50.68 -7.20
C LYS A 39 -12.69 51.40 -7.52
N LEU A 40 -11.57 50.85 -7.03
CA LEU A 40 -10.24 51.20 -7.53
C LEU A 40 -10.26 51.13 -9.07
N SER A 41 -9.78 52.19 -9.72
CA SER A 41 -9.65 52.28 -11.17
C SER A 41 -9.00 51.00 -11.70
N SER A 42 -9.58 50.39 -12.75
CA SER A 42 -9.20 49.04 -13.20
C SER A 42 -7.72 48.90 -13.55
N GLU A 43 -7.07 49.97 -13.99
CA GLU A 43 -5.62 50.00 -14.25
C GLU A 43 -4.77 49.93 -12.96
N HIS A 44 -5.18 50.63 -11.90
CA HIS A 44 -4.45 50.59 -10.61
C HIS A 44 -4.68 49.26 -9.88
N ALA A 45 -5.81 48.59 -10.11
CA ALA A 45 -6.07 47.26 -9.56
C ALA A 45 -5.12 46.21 -10.15
N THR A 46 -4.85 46.25 -11.46
CA THR A 46 -3.95 45.31 -12.14
C THR A 46 -2.50 45.48 -11.70
N GLU A 47 -2.03 46.72 -11.55
CA GLU A 47 -0.65 46.98 -11.09
C GLU A 47 -0.43 46.51 -9.64
N VAL A 48 -1.40 46.73 -8.76
CA VAL A 48 -1.32 46.29 -7.36
C VAL A 48 -1.39 44.77 -7.24
N GLU A 49 -2.16 44.12 -8.11
CA GLU A 49 -2.22 42.65 -8.18
C GLU A 49 -0.90 42.05 -8.65
N ASP A 50 -0.25 42.66 -9.65
CA ASP A 50 1.08 42.26 -10.12
C ASP A 50 2.14 42.41 -9.02
N ILE A 51 2.16 43.54 -8.30
CA ILE A 51 3.07 43.76 -7.16
C ILE A 51 2.82 42.73 -6.07
N LYS A 52 1.56 42.43 -5.76
CA LYS A 52 1.20 41.42 -4.78
C LYS A 52 1.67 40.02 -5.20
N SER A 53 1.56 39.69 -6.49
CA SER A 53 2.06 38.42 -7.04
C SER A 53 3.59 38.31 -6.97
N LEU A 54 4.31 39.40 -7.23
CA LEU A 54 5.77 39.47 -7.15
C LEU A 54 6.24 39.32 -5.70
N VAL A 55 5.63 40.04 -4.77
CA VAL A 55 5.92 39.93 -3.33
C VAL A 55 5.62 38.51 -2.85
N HIS A 56 4.52 37.90 -3.30
CA HIS A 56 4.20 36.52 -2.95
C HIS A 56 5.26 35.54 -3.49
N ARG A 57 5.68 35.67 -4.76
CA ARG A 57 6.76 34.85 -5.34
C ARG A 57 8.08 34.99 -4.57
N LEU A 58 8.43 36.21 -4.18
CA LEU A 58 9.66 36.51 -3.44
C LEU A 58 9.61 35.98 -2.00
N PHE A 59 8.45 36.13 -1.34
CA PHE A 59 8.19 35.55 -0.03
C PHE A 59 8.29 34.02 -0.05
N VAL A 60 7.71 33.38 -1.07
CA VAL A 60 7.79 31.94 -1.30
C VAL A 60 9.24 31.51 -1.57
N ALA A 61 9.99 32.25 -2.40
CA ALA A 61 11.38 31.93 -2.69
C ALA A 61 12.31 32.05 -1.46
N LEU A 62 12.09 33.07 -0.62
CA LEU A 62 12.88 33.29 0.60
C LEU A 62 12.56 32.29 1.71
N HIS A 63 11.31 31.85 1.84
CA HIS A 63 10.88 30.89 2.87
C HIS A 63 10.80 29.44 2.36
N LEU A 64 11.26 29.19 1.12
CA LEU A 64 11.13 27.88 0.47
C LEU A 64 11.85 26.80 1.27
N GLU A 65 13.08 27.07 1.73
CA GLU A 65 13.96 26.10 2.39
C GLU A 65 13.37 25.63 3.73
N ASP A 66 12.94 26.54 4.60
CA ASP A 66 12.37 26.20 5.90
C ASP A 66 11.01 25.48 5.80
N HIS A 67 10.20 25.81 4.80
CA HIS A 67 8.93 25.13 4.56
C HIS A 67 9.14 23.75 3.93
N GLN A 68 10.11 23.62 3.02
CA GLN A 68 10.49 22.34 2.42
C GLN A 68 11.00 21.36 3.48
N ILE A 69 11.92 21.79 4.35
CA ILE A 69 12.50 20.93 5.39
C ILE A 69 11.42 20.45 6.36
N ARG A 70 10.45 21.32 6.70
CA ARG A 70 9.31 20.94 7.54
C ARG A 70 8.41 19.92 6.85
N LYS A 71 8.03 20.15 5.59
CA LYS A 71 7.23 19.20 4.81
C LYS A 71 7.93 17.86 4.59
N GLU A 72 9.23 17.85 4.28
CA GLU A 72 10.00 16.61 4.14
C GLU A 72 10.03 15.84 5.46
N ARG A 73 10.25 16.51 6.60
CA ARG A 73 10.21 15.87 7.92
C ARG A 73 8.83 15.30 8.24
N GLU A 74 7.76 16.02 7.95
CA GLU A 74 6.40 15.53 8.16
C GLU A 74 6.08 14.32 7.28
N LEU A 75 6.49 14.34 6.01
CA LEU A 75 6.32 13.21 5.09
C LEU A 75 7.14 12.00 5.54
N LEU A 76 8.39 12.19 5.96
CA LEU A 76 9.23 11.12 6.51
C LEU A 76 8.62 10.53 7.78
N GLN A 77 8.13 11.36 8.70
CA GLN A 77 7.46 10.88 9.92
C GLN A 77 6.19 10.10 9.62
N LYS A 78 5.39 10.54 8.63
CA LYS A 78 4.22 9.78 8.16
C LYS A 78 4.67 8.43 7.59
N LEU A 79 5.68 8.42 6.72
CA LEU A 79 6.20 7.20 6.11
C LEU A 79 6.71 6.22 7.15
N ASP A 80 7.49 6.68 8.14
CA ASP A 80 7.99 5.84 9.24
C ASP A 80 6.85 5.20 10.04
N ARG A 81 5.81 5.97 10.40
CA ARG A 81 4.62 5.45 11.10
C ARG A 81 3.86 4.42 10.26
N LEU A 82 3.66 4.71 8.97
CA LEU A 82 2.99 3.79 8.05
C LEU A 82 3.80 2.48 7.91
N LYS A 83 5.12 2.59 7.81
CA LYS A 83 6.03 1.43 7.70
C LYS A 83 6.06 0.61 8.99
N GLU A 84 6.00 1.24 10.15
CA GLU A 84 5.92 0.58 11.46
C GLU A 84 4.61 -0.21 11.62
N GLU A 85 3.48 0.36 11.19
CA GLU A 85 2.19 -0.34 11.12
C GLU A 85 2.20 -1.48 10.08
N LEU A 86 2.97 -1.35 9.00
CA LEU A 86 3.12 -2.38 7.95
C LEU A 86 3.98 -3.58 8.39
N LEU A 87 4.97 -3.33 9.24
CA LEU A 87 6.01 -4.27 9.71
C LEU A 87 5.44 -5.58 10.30
N PRO A 88 4.46 -5.58 11.23
CA PRO A 88 3.92 -6.82 11.78
C PRO A 88 3.23 -7.71 10.73
N LEU A 89 2.71 -7.12 9.65
CA LEU A 89 2.02 -7.84 8.59
C LEU A 89 3.01 -8.52 7.65
N GLU A 90 4.10 -7.82 7.32
CA GLU A 90 5.21 -8.39 6.56
C GLU A 90 5.87 -9.53 7.33
N GLN A 91 6.05 -9.38 8.65
CA GLN A 91 6.53 -10.46 9.51
C GLN A 91 5.61 -11.68 9.48
N MET A 92 4.29 -11.47 9.49
CA MET A 92 3.33 -12.58 9.41
C MET A 92 3.38 -13.29 8.05
N LYS A 93 3.51 -12.54 6.95
CA LYS A 93 3.74 -13.10 5.61
C LYS A 93 5.03 -13.91 5.56
N ALA A 94 6.13 -13.37 6.08
CA ALA A 94 7.43 -14.03 6.13
C ALA A 94 7.37 -15.34 6.94
N ARG A 95 6.68 -15.35 8.08
CA ARG A 95 6.46 -16.58 8.87
C ARG A 95 5.72 -17.66 8.09
N ILE A 96 4.70 -17.29 7.32
CA ILE A 96 3.96 -18.25 6.48
C ILE A 96 4.86 -18.82 5.38
N MET A 97 5.66 -17.97 4.72
CA MET A 97 6.60 -18.40 3.68
C MET A 97 7.68 -19.34 4.25
N TYR A 98 8.27 -18.99 5.40
CA TYR A 98 9.25 -19.83 6.10
C TYR A 98 8.66 -21.19 6.50
N SER A 99 7.41 -21.20 6.98
CA SER A 99 6.70 -22.43 7.34
C SER A 99 6.47 -23.35 6.13
N ALA A 100 6.22 -22.78 4.96
CA ALA A 100 6.03 -23.54 3.72
C ALA A 100 7.35 -24.14 3.25
N ASP A 101 8.44 -23.36 3.29
CA ASP A 101 9.76 -23.82 2.87
C ASP A 101 10.33 -24.93 3.77
N ALA A 102 10.11 -24.81 5.08
CA ALA A 102 10.46 -25.86 6.03
C ALA A 102 9.70 -27.17 5.78
N LYS A 103 8.44 -27.11 5.32
CA LYS A 103 7.66 -28.31 4.96
C LYS A 103 8.20 -28.96 3.70
N THR A 104 8.51 -28.16 2.66
CA THR A 104 9.14 -28.66 1.43
C THR A 104 10.46 -29.35 1.75
N SER A 105 11.31 -28.72 2.57
CA SER A 105 12.59 -29.28 2.99
C SER A 105 12.42 -30.61 3.74
N ARG A 106 11.49 -30.70 4.69
CA ARG A 106 11.20 -31.97 5.39
C ARG A 106 10.74 -33.05 4.43
N LEU A 107 9.90 -32.71 3.46
CA LEU A 107 9.40 -33.67 2.49
C LEU A 107 10.53 -34.20 1.59
N LEU A 108 11.45 -33.33 1.18
CA LEU A 108 12.64 -33.72 0.42
C LEU A 108 13.52 -34.70 1.23
N TRP A 109 13.75 -34.42 2.52
CA TRP A 109 14.47 -35.33 3.41
C TRP A 109 13.76 -36.67 3.60
N VAL A 110 12.44 -36.68 3.73
CA VAL A 110 11.64 -37.91 3.80
C VAL A 110 11.73 -38.71 2.50
N GLY A 111 11.65 -38.04 1.35
CA GLY A 111 11.83 -38.66 0.04
C GLY A 111 13.21 -39.30 -0.11
N LEU A 112 14.27 -38.61 0.34
CA LEU A 112 15.64 -39.13 0.33
C LEU A 112 15.79 -40.37 1.24
N ALA A 113 15.23 -40.33 2.44
CA ALA A 113 15.26 -41.46 3.38
C ALA A 113 14.51 -42.69 2.83
N LEU A 114 13.36 -42.46 2.19
CA LEU A 114 12.55 -43.52 1.59
C LEU A 114 13.27 -44.17 0.40
N MET A 115 13.87 -43.36 -0.48
CA MET A 115 14.67 -43.88 -1.61
C MET A 115 15.91 -44.65 -1.13
N SER A 116 16.59 -44.18 -0.09
CA SER A 116 17.73 -44.87 0.51
C SER A 116 17.31 -46.21 1.13
N THR A 117 16.18 -46.23 1.86
CA THR A 117 15.63 -47.45 2.46
C THR A 117 15.20 -48.45 1.40
N GLN A 118 14.55 -47.98 0.32
CA GLN A 118 14.16 -48.83 -0.81
C GLN A 118 15.39 -49.50 -1.44
N GLY A 119 16.46 -48.74 -1.70
CA GLY A 119 17.71 -49.28 -2.25
C GLY A 119 18.39 -50.28 -1.32
N GLY A 120 18.46 -49.97 -0.01
CA GLY A 120 19.06 -50.85 0.99
C GLY A 120 18.29 -52.14 1.23
N ALA A 121 16.96 -52.08 1.27
CA ALA A 121 16.11 -53.25 1.44
C ALA A 121 16.22 -54.20 0.25
N LEU A 122 16.25 -53.66 -0.97
CA LEU A 122 16.46 -54.45 -2.19
C LEU A 122 17.85 -55.10 -2.18
N ALA A 123 18.91 -54.34 -1.86
CA ALA A 123 20.26 -54.88 -1.78
C ALA A 123 20.39 -56.02 -0.75
N TRP A 124 19.76 -55.87 0.42
CA TRP A 124 19.76 -56.90 1.45
C TRP A 124 18.98 -58.17 1.03
N LEU A 125 17.78 -58.01 0.46
CA LEU A 125 16.96 -59.11 -0.05
C LEU A 125 17.67 -59.89 -1.17
N THR A 126 18.37 -59.19 -2.07
CA THR A 126 19.10 -59.82 -3.19
C THR A 126 20.36 -60.58 -2.78
N TRP A 127 20.98 -60.24 -1.63
CA TRP A 127 22.21 -60.90 -1.18
C TRP A 127 21.99 -61.98 -0.13
N TRP A 128 20.99 -61.83 0.75
CA TRP A 128 20.82 -62.71 1.92
C TRP A 128 19.65 -63.68 1.85
N VAL A 129 18.58 -63.38 1.09
CA VAL A 129 17.29 -64.09 1.26
C VAL A 129 16.77 -64.72 -0.04
N TYR A 130 16.86 -64.04 -1.20
CA TYR A 130 16.30 -64.53 -2.45
C TYR A 130 17.28 -64.38 -3.62
N SER A 131 17.37 -65.42 -4.47
CA SER A 131 18.04 -65.32 -5.76
C SER A 131 17.36 -64.26 -6.64
N TRP A 132 18.15 -63.56 -7.45
CA TRP A 132 17.74 -62.42 -8.29
C TRP A 132 16.49 -62.70 -9.17
N ASP A 133 16.30 -63.95 -9.59
CA ASP A 133 15.18 -64.44 -10.41
C ASP A 133 13.78 -64.22 -9.77
N ILE A 134 13.68 -64.26 -8.43
CA ILE A 134 12.40 -64.03 -7.72
C ILE A 134 12.16 -62.52 -7.49
N MET A 135 13.22 -61.71 -7.49
CA MET A 135 13.17 -60.26 -7.20
C MET A 135 12.92 -59.39 -8.44
N GLU A 136 13.12 -59.92 -9.65
CA GLU A 136 12.92 -59.22 -10.92
C GLU A 136 11.50 -58.61 -11.07
N PRO A 137 10.38 -59.36 -10.89
CA PRO A 137 9.05 -58.76 -10.99
C PRO A 137 8.75 -57.79 -9.83
N VAL A 138 9.25 -58.07 -8.62
CA VAL A 138 8.97 -57.27 -7.43
C VAL A 138 9.63 -55.88 -7.52
N THR A 139 10.88 -55.83 -7.97
CA THR A 139 11.61 -54.57 -8.18
C THR A 139 10.97 -53.71 -9.27
N TYR A 140 10.44 -54.33 -10.33
CA TYR A 140 9.71 -53.64 -11.39
C TYR A 140 8.45 -52.94 -10.85
N PHE A 141 7.61 -53.65 -10.08
CA PHE A 141 6.41 -53.07 -9.48
C PHE A 141 6.71 -51.95 -8.48
N ILE A 142 7.74 -52.10 -7.64
CA ILE A 142 8.14 -51.06 -6.68
C ILE A 142 8.65 -49.82 -7.42
N THR A 143 9.47 -49.98 -8.46
CA THR A 143 10.02 -48.87 -9.24
C THR A 143 8.93 -48.13 -10.02
N TYR A 144 8.03 -48.88 -10.66
CA TYR A 144 6.89 -48.29 -11.36
C TYR A 144 5.92 -47.60 -10.39
N GLY A 145 5.66 -48.21 -9.23
CA GLY A 145 4.83 -47.63 -8.17
C GLY A 145 5.42 -46.36 -7.57
N SER A 146 6.73 -46.33 -7.30
CA SER A 146 7.41 -45.14 -6.78
C SER A 146 7.47 -44.02 -7.83
N ALA A 147 7.69 -44.34 -9.10
CA ALA A 147 7.62 -43.39 -10.21
C ALA A 147 6.20 -42.81 -10.39
N MET A 148 5.17 -43.65 -10.30
CA MET A 148 3.77 -43.22 -10.35
C MET A 148 3.41 -42.31 -9.17
N ALA A 149 3.84 -42.67 -7.96
CA ALA A 149 3.64 -41.84 -6.77
C ALA A 149 4.38 -40.50 -6.88
N PHE A 150 5.61 -40.50 -7.39
CA PHE A 150 6.38 -39.27 -7.64
C PHE A 150 5.70 -38.41 -8.70
N TYR A 151 5.17 -39.00 -9.77
CA TYR A 151 4.44 -38.28 -10.81
C TYR A 151 3.11 -37.73 -10.28
N ALA A 152 2.34 -38.51 -9.52
CA ALA A 152 1.11 -38.03 -8.88
C ALA A 152 1.39 -36.88 -7.90
N TYR A 153 2.45 -37.00 -7.10
CA TYR A 153 2.90 -35.93 -6.21
C TYR A 153 3.37 -34.70 -7.01
N PHE A 154 4.13 -34.90 -8.09
CA PHE A 154 4.58 -33.83 -8.97
C PHE A 154 3.40 -33.12 -9.61
N VAL A 155 2.40 -33.82 -10.14
CA VAL A 155 1.18 -33.21 -10.70
C VAL A 155 0.46 -32.39 -9.64
N LEU A 156 0.25 -32.95 -8.44
CA LEU A 156 -0.41 -32.25 -7.34
C LEU A 156 0.38 -30.99 -6.92
N THR A 157 1.69 -31.10 -6.76
CA THR A 157 2.57 -30.04 -6.23
C THR A 157 2.98 -29.02 -7.30
N LYS A 158 3.12 -29.43 -8.56
CA LYS A 158 3.38 -28.53 -9.69
C LYS A 158 2.12 -27.83 -10.17
N GLN A 159 0.93 -28.38 -9.94
CA GLN A 159 -0.29 -27.60 -10.11
C GLN A 159 -0.31 -26.39 -9.13
N ASP A 160 0.25 -26.55 -7.92
CA ASP A 160 0.46 -25.46 -6.97
C ASP A 160 1.63 -24.49 -7.33
N TYR A 161 2.49 -24.84 -8.32
CA TYR A 161 3.66 -24.04 -8.72
C TYR A 161 3.55 -23.41 -10.13
N ILE A 162 2.91 -24.09 -11.09
CA ILE A 162 2.80 -23.67 -12.50
C ILE A 162 1.76 -22.57 -12.70
N TYR A 163 0.82 -22.39 -11.76
CA TYR A 163 -0.16 -21.30 -11.79
C TYR A 163 0.17 -20.22 -10.75
N PRO A 164 1.13 -19.31 -11.02
CA PRO A 164 1.42 -18.20 -10.13
C PRO A 164 0.17 -17.34 -9.85
N ASP A 165 -0.70 -17.14 -10.84
CA ASP A 165 -1.96 -16.40 -10.69
C ASP A 165 -2.99 -17.12 -9.80
N ALA A 166 -3.08 -18.46 -9.89
CA ALA A 166 -3.95 -19.21 -8.99
C ALA A 166 -3.39 -19.21 -7.57
N LYS A 167 -2.07 -19.21 -7.42
CA LYS A 167 -1.38 -19.09 -6.14
C LYS A 167 -1.64 -17.75 -5.48
N ASP A 168 -1.60 -16.65 -6.23
CA ASP A 168 -1.97 -15.33 -5.73
C ASP A 168 -3.43 -15.29 -5.30
N ARG A 169 -4.34 -15.90 -6.07
CA ARG A 169 -5.75 -15.97 -5.70
C ARG A 169 -6.02 -16.85 -4.47
N GLN A 170 -5.39 -18.01 -4.35
CA GLN A 170 -5.49 -18.89 -3.18
C GLN A 170 -4.80 -18.30 -1.97
N PHE A 171 -3.64 -17.67 -2.15
CA PHE A 171 -2.93 -16.94 -1.11
C PHE A 171 -3.78 -15.77 -0.63
N LEU A 172 -4.37 -14.99 -1.53
CA LEU A 172 -5.26 -13.89 -1.19
C LEU A 172 -6.50 -14.40 -0.45
N HIS A 173 -7.10 -15.50 -0.91
CA HIS A 173 -8.26 -16.10 -0.24
C HIS A 173 -7.91 -16.69 1.13
N TYR A 174 -6.74 -17.32 1.28
CA TYR A 174 -6.24 -17.84 2.54
C TYR A 174 -5.86 -16.70 3.49
N PHE A 175 -5.20 -15.67 2.97
CA PHE A 175 -4.85 -14.45 3.69
C PHE A 175 -6.10 -13.74 4.18
N TYR A 176 -7.15 -13.59 3.35
CA TYR A 176 -8.42 -12.96 3.72
C TYR A 176 -9.22 -13.80 4.72
N ARG A 177 -9.14 -15.13 4.63
CA ARG A 177 -9.78 -16.03 5.60
C ARG A 177 -9.04 -16.02 6.94
N LYS A 178 -7.71 -15.97 6.92
CA LYS A 178 -6.86 -15.91 8.11
C LYS A 178 -6.92 -14.51 8.75
N SER A 179 -7.04 -13.46 7.94
CA SER A 179 -7.22 -12.09 8.40
C SER A 179 -8.53 -11.91 9.14
N LYS A 180 -9.64 -12.40 8.57
CA LYS A 180 -10.95 -12.41 9.23
C LYS A 180 -10.92 -13.12 10.59
N LYS A 181 -10.15 -14.21 10.73
CA LYS A 181 -9.98 -14.93 12.00
C LYS A 181 -9.15 -14.18 13.04
N GLN A 182 -8.23 -13.33 12.61
CA GLN A 182 -7.38 -12.52 13.49
C GLN A 182 -7.84 -11.06 13.62
N HIS A 183 -9.06 -10.72 13.18
CA HIS A 183 -9.55 -9.33 13.08
C HIS A 183 -8.58 -8.38 12.34
N PHE A 184 -7.82 -8.93 11.39
CA PHE A 184 -6.88 -8.17 10.61
C PHE A 184 -7.62 -7.46 9.46
N ASN A 185 -7.64 -6.13 9.49
CA ASN A 185 -8.32 -5.31 8.50
C ASN A 185 -7.45 -5.16 7.23
N VAL A 186 -7.70 -6.04 6.25
CA VAL A 186 -7.00 -6.06 4.95
C VAL A 186 -7.21 -4.76 4.17
N GLU A 187 -8.37 -4.13 4.32
CA GLU A 187 -8.72 -2.88 3.67
C GLU A 187 -7.87 -1.74 4.22
N ARG A 188 -7.69 -1.69 5.55
CA ARG A 188 -6.77 -0.77 6.20
C ARG A 188 -5.33 -0.99 5.72
N TYR A 189 -4.88 -2.23 5.51
CA TYR A 189 -3.55 -2.50 4.99
C TYR A 189 -3.33 -2.04 3.56
N ASN A 190 -4.28 -2.32 2.66
CA ASN A 190 -4.18 -1.86 1.28
C ASN A 190 -4.16 -0.33 1.23
N LYS A 191 -5.03 0.32 2.02
CA LYS A 191 -5.04 1.77 2.16
C LYS A 191 -3.71 2.30 2.69
N LEU A 192 -3.16 1.68 3.74
CA LEU A 192 -1.86 2.07 4.30
C LEU A 192 -0.72 1.91 3.27
N LYS A 193 -0.80 0.91 2.39
CA LYS A 193 0.18 0.68 1.33
C LYS A 193 0.05 1.68 0.19
N GLU A 194 -1.18 2.06 -0.18
CA GLU A 194 -1.45 3.15 -1.12
C GLU A 194 -0.97 4.49 -0.56
N ASP A 195 -1.34 4.82 0.68
CA ASP A 195 -0.91 6.02 1.39
C ASP A 195 0.63 6.08 1.49
N LEU A 196 1.31 4.94 1.70
CA LEU A 196 2.77 4.86 1.72
C LEU A 196 3.37 5.12 0.34
N ALA A 197 2.81 4.52 -0.72
CA ALA A 197 3.26 4.74 -2.09
C ALA A 197 3.07 6.21 -2.51
N GLU A 198 1.95 6.82 -2.14
CA GLU A 198 1.67 8.24 -2.38
C GLU A 198 2.61 9.15 -1.58
N ALA A 199 2.87 8.85 -0.31
CA ALA A 199 3.84 9.56 0.51
C ALA A 199 5.27 9.45 -0.05
N GLU A 200 5.66 8.28 -0.56
CA GLU A 200 6.97 8.06 -1.17
C GLU A 200 7.09 8.77 -2.52
N GLU A 201 6.03 8.77 -3.33
CA GLU A 201 5.99 9.50 -4.60
C GLU A 201 6.04 11.02 -4.38
N SER A 202 5.26 11.55 -3.43
CA SER A 202 5.29 12.98 -3.08
C SER A 202 6.65 13.40 -2.53
N LEU A 203 7.30 12.57 -1.70
CA LEU A 203 8.67 12.81 -1.22
C LEU A 203 9.67 12.79 -2.39
N ARG A 204 9.56 11.82 -3.31
CA ARG A 204 10.41 11.74 -4.50
C ARG A 204 10.25 12.98 -5.39
N ARG A 205 9.01 13.45 -5.57
CA ARG A 205 8.68 14.68 -6.30
C ARG A 205 9.17 15.93 -5.58
N LEU A 206 9.20 15.96 -4.24
CA LEU A 206 9.75 17.08 -3.45
C LEU A 206 11.29 17.13 -3.53
N ARG A 207 11.94 15.97 -3.57
CA ARG A 207 13.40 15.85 -3.62
C ARG A 207 14.00 16.25 -4.97
N GLN A 208 13.27 16.05 -6.07
CA GLN A 208 13.69 16.47 -7.42
C GLN A 208 13.94 17.99 -7.59
N PRO A 209 13.01 18.90 -7.24
CA PRO A 209 13.20 20.35 -7.35
C PRO A 209 14.21 20.89 -6.32
N LEU A 210 14.34 20.25 -5.15
CA LEU A 210 15.37 20.60 -4.16
C LEU A 210 16.80 20.39 -4.70
N HIS A 211 17.03 19.31 -5.46
CA HIS A 211 18.33 19.05 -6.09
C HIS A 211 18.64 20.00 -7.27
N LEU A 212 17.62 20.60 -7.88
CA LEU A 212 17.73 21.44 -9.09
C LEU A 212 17.49 22.93 -8.84
N ARG A 213 17.15 23.36 -7.60
CA ARG A 213 16.70 24.73 -7.25
C ARG A 213 15.62 25.29 -8.18
N LEU A 214 14.73 24.42 -8.66
CA LEU A 214 13.62 24.82 -9.54
C LEU A 214 12.36 25.12 -8.70
N PRO A 215 11.52 26.09 -9.11
CA PRO A 215 10.24 26.34 -8.47
C PRO A 215 9.36 25.09 -8.52
N ILE A 216 8.74 24.76 -7.39
CA ILE A 216 7.94 23.55 -7.18
C ILE A 216 6.72 23.62 -8.09
N GLN A 217 6.44 22.52 -8.81
CA GLN A 217 5.19 22.36 -9.54
C GLN A 217 4.08 22.15 -8.50
N GLU A 218 3.15 23.10 -8.41
CA GLU A 218 2.10 23.10 -7.40
C GLU A 218 1.36 21.76 -7.35
N ILE A 219 1.16 21.30 -6.11
CA ILE A 219 0.35 20.13 -5.79
C ILE A 219 -1.10 20.54 -6.07
N SER A 220 -1.63 20.16 -7.24
CA SER A 220 -3.07 20.12 -7.41
C SER A 220 -3.56 18.93 -6.60
N ASP A 221 -3.97 19.17 -5.36
CA ASP A 221 -4.92 18.28 -4.68
C ASP A 221 -6.13 18.16 -5.61
N LYS A 222 -6.34 16.94 -6.13
CA LYS A 222 -7.51 16.60 -6.92
C LYS A 222 -8.57 16.16 -5.91
N ASP A 223 -9.49 17.07 -5.60
CA ASP A 223 -10.79 16.75 -5.02
C ASP A 223 -11.59 15.81 -5.95
#